data_AF-A0A538D2R6-F1
#
_entry.id   AF-A0A538D2R6-F1
#
_cell.length_a   1.000
_cell.length_b   1.000
_cell.length_c   1.000
_cell.angle_alpha   90.00
_cell.angle_beta   90.00
_cell.angle_gamma   90.00
#
_symmetry.space_group_name_H-M   'P 1'
#
loop_
_entity.id
_entity.type
_entity.pdbx_description
1 polymer ?
#
loop_
_entity_poly.entity_id
_entity_poly.type
_entity_poly.pdbx_seq_one_letter_code
_entity_poly.pdbx_strand_id
1 'polypeptide(L)'
;MKRRAHAYRDLDVIDSRAPRFNQATIGLLSVLAVATGWWWLLGILAAQLVVGLTLGRRFCLACVVYFELVQPRFGEGPLEDSRPPRFANLVGAVFLGAATVSYAVGVETLGAVLGGLVAAL
;
A
#
# COMPACT_ATOMS: atom_id res chain seq x y z
N MET A 1 -3.21 18.10 18.62
CA MET A 1 -4.51 17.39 18.55
C MET A 1 -4.39 16.06 19.26
N LYS A 2 -5.38 15.69 20.10
CA LYS A 2 -5.40 14.39 20.79
C LYS A 2 -5.99 13.35 19.82
N ARG A 3 -5.23 12.31 19.47
CA ARG A 3 -5.72 11.20 18.63
C ARG A 3 -6.77 10.40 19.43
N ARG A 4 -7.83 9.90 18.77
CA ARG A 4 -8.83 9.03 19.41
C ARG A 4 -8.36 7.60 19.45
N ALA A 5 -7.65 7.14 18.41
CA ALA A 5 -7.02 5.82 18.36
C ALA A 5 -5.51 5.93 18.25
N HIS A 6 -4.80 5.10 19.00
CA HIS A 6 -3.35 4.98 18.91
C HIS A 6 -2.97 4.18 17.66
N ALA A 7 -2.26 4.82 16.73
CA ALA A 7 -1.93 4.28 15.42
C ALA A 7 -1.34 2.86 15.41
N TYR A 8 -0.53 2.50 16.41
CA TYR A 8 0.17 1.20 16.47
C TYR A 8 -0.31 0.26 17.57
N ARG A 9 -1.28 0.67 18.40
CA ARG A 9 -1.78 -0.14 19.53
C ARG A 9 -3.24 -0.53 19.31
N ASP A 10 -4.04 0.38 18.77
CA ASP A 10 -5.43 0.11 18.40
C ASP A 10 -5.44 -0.43 16.98
N LEU A 11 -5.44 -1.76 16.87
CA LEU A 11 -5.28 -2.45 15.59
C LEU A 11 -6.62 -2.67 14.88
N ASP A 12 -7.73 -2.77 15.62
CA ASP A 12 -9.05 -3.04 15.05
C ASP A 12 -9.61 -1.85 14.27
N VAL A 13 -9.17 -0.63 14.61
CA VAL A 13 -9.56 0.60 13.93
C VAL A 13 -8.36 1.30 13.29
N ILE A 14 -8.65 2.13 12.29
CA ILE A 14 -7.65 2.95 11.63
C ILE A 14 -8.27 4.26 11.16
N ASP A 15 -7.48 5.33 11.14
CA ASP A 15 -7.85 6.54 10.42
C ASP A 15 -8.01 6.20 8.94
N SER A 16 -9.21 6.39 8.42
CA SER A 16 -9.59 6.03 7.05
C SER A 16 -8.76 6.75 5.98
N ARG A 17 -8.10 7.86 6.31
CA ARG A 17 -7.17 8.55 5.38
C ARG A 17 -5.83 7.82 5.24
N ALA A 18 -5.41 7.03 6.23
CA ALA A 18 -4.16 6.25 6.18
C ALA A 18 -4.14 5.19 5.06
N PRO A 19 -5.15 4.31 4.92
CA PRO A 19 -5.16 3.33 3.82
C PRO A 19 -5.32 4.01 2.46
N ARG A 20 -6.04 5.13 2.37
CA ARG A 20 -6.12 5.92 1.13
C ARG A 20 -4.78 6.54 0.74
N PHE A 21 -4.01 7.03 1.72
CA PHE A 21 -2.65 7.53 1.49
C PHE A 21 -1.71 6.40 1.04
N ASN A 22 -1.80 5.22 1.68
CA ASN A 22 -1.05 4.05 1.25
C ASN A 22 -1.41 3.65 -0.19
N GLN A 23 -2.70 3.55 -0.52
CA GLN A 23 -3.16 3.21 -1.87
C GLN A 23 -2.67 4.22 -2.90
N ALA A 24 -2.77 5.53 -2.63
CA ALA A 24 -2.26 6.56 -3.53
C ALA A 24 -0.75 6.43 -3.76
N THR A 25 0.02 6.09 -2.71
CA THR A 25 1.46 5.87 -2.81
C THR A 25 1.78 4.63 -3.66
N ILE A 26 1.12 3.50 -3.40
CA ILE A 26 1.30 2.26 -4.16
C ILE A 26 0.89 2.44 -5.62
N GLY A 27 -0.27 3.05 -5.87
CA GLY A 27 -0.80 3.32 -7.21
C GLY A 27 0.14 4.21 -8.02
N LEU A 28 0.58 5.33 -7.45
CA LEU A 28 1.51 6.25 -8.11
C LEU A 28 2.86 5.58 -8.46
N LEU A 29 3.42 4.81 -7.53
CA LEU A 29 4.67 4.09 -7.78
C LEU A 29 4.48 2.93 -8.79
N SER A 30 3.29 2.33 -8.84
CA SER A 30 2.93 1.33 -9.85
C SER A 30 2.81 1.95 -11.24
N VAL A 31 2.18 3.14 -11.37
CA VAL A 31 2.17 3.92 -12.62
C VAL A 31 3.61 4.21 -13.06
N LEU A 32 4.45 4.69 -12.14
CA LEU A 32 5.85 4.99 -12.44
C LEU A 32 6.58 3.75 -12.93
N ALA A 33 6.43 2.62 -12.25
CA ALA A 33 7.07 1.36 -12.62
C ALA A 33 6.69 0.91 -14.04
N VAL A 34 5.39 0.93 -14.37
CA VAL A 34 4.89 0.50 -15.68
C VAL A 34 5.29 1.50 -16.78
N ALA A 35 5.18 2.80 -16.52
CA ALA A 35 5.47 3.84 -17.50
C ALA A 35 6.97 3.96 -17.84
N THR A 36 7.86 3.67 -16.88
CA THR A 36 9.32 3.77 -17.06
C THR A 36 9.99 2.43 -17.36
N GLY A 37 9.26 1.32 -17.26
CA GLY A 37 9.80 -0.04 -17.39
C GLY A 37 10.58 -0.53 -16.16
N TRP A 38 10.56 0.20 -15.04
CA TRP A 38 11.21 -0.19 -13.78
C TRP A 38 10.41 -1.24 -13.02
N TRP A 39 10.17 -2.40 -13.65
CA TRP A 39 9.29 -3.45 -13.13
C TRP A 39 9.71 -4.00 -11.76
N TRP A 40 11.00 -3.96 -11.41
CA TRP A 40 11.50 -4.36 -10.10
C TRP A 40 10.87 -3.56 -8.95
N LEU A 41 10.41 -2.33 -9.23
CA LEU A 41 9.69 -1.50 -8.27
C LEU A 41 8.38 -2.16 -7.85
N LEU A 42 7.67 -2.84 -8.76
CA LEU A 42 6.45 -3.60 -8.42
C LEU A 42 6.73 -4.67 -7.37
N GLY A 43 7.90 -5.32 -7.45
CA GLY A 43 8.35 -6.32 -6.48
C GLY A 43 8.61 -5.72 -5.10
N ILE A 44 9.22 -4.54 -5.06
CA ILE A 44 9.42 -3.80 -3.80
C ILE A 44 8.08 -3.40 -3.18
N LEU A 45 7.13 -2.90 -3.98
CA LEU A 45 5.80 -2.54 -3.50
C LEU A 45 5.05 -3.76 -2.95
N ALA A 46 5.12 -4.91 -3.65
CA ALA A 46 4.56 -6.16 -3.18
C ALA A 46 5.17 -6.58 -1.83
N ALA A 47 6.50 -6.55 -1.73
CA ALA A 47 7.21 -6.85 -0.48
C ALA A 47 6.80 -5.91 0.66
N GLN A 48 6.66 -4.61 0.36
CA GLN A 48 6.27 -3.59 1.34
C GLN A 48 4.85 -3.85 1.89
N LEU A 49 3.92 -4.29 1.04
CA LEU A 49 2.57 -4.69 1.46
C LEU A 49 2.62 -5.95 2.33
N VAL A 50 3.38 -6.98 1.94
CA VAL A 50 3.55 -8.22 2.72
C VAL A 50 4.15 -7.92 4.10
N VAL A 51 5.20 -7.10 4.17
CA VAL A 51 5.83 -6.67 5.42
C VAL A 51 4.82 -5.93 6.31
N GLY A 52 4.03 -5.01 5.75
CA GLY A 52 2.99 -4.30 6.50
C GLY A 52 1.88 -5.21 7.02
N LEU A 53 1.50 -6.24 6.25
CA LEU A 53 0.47 -7.22 6.62
C LEU A 53 0.92 -8.18 7.73
N THR A 54 2.20 -8.57 7.71
CA THR A 54 2.75 -9.61 8.60
C THR A 54 3.37 -9.02 9.87
N LEU A 55 4.12 -7.92 9.76
CA LEU A 55 4.84 -7.29 10.87
C LEU A 55 4.08 -6.08 11.46
N GLY A 56 3.01 -5.65 10.77
CA GLY A 56 2.10 -4.59 11.18
C GLY A 56 2.44 -3.22 10.58
N ARG A 57 1.50 -2.28 10.71
CA ARG A 57 1.55 -0.97 10.04
C ARG A 57 2.72 -0.06 10.44
N ARG A 58 3.45 -0.37 11.51
CA ARG A 58 4.71 0.31 11.88
C ARG A 58 5.87 0.04 10.91
N PHE A 59 5.80 -1.05 10.13
CA PHE A 59 6.76 -1.37 9.08
C PHE A 59 6.25 -1.02 7.68
N CYS A 60 5.03 -0.48 7.58
CA CYS A 60 4.49 0.09 6.36
C CYS A 60 5.01 1.53 6.21
N LEU A 61 5.98 1.77 5.32
CA LEU A 61 6.64 3.08 5.18
C LEU A 61 5.66 4.21 4.88
N ALA A 62 4.73 4.00 3.93
CA ALA A 62 3.69 4.98 3.63
C ALA A 62 2.76 5.22 4.84
N CYS A 63 2.46 4.18 5.62
CA CYS A 63 1.66 4.31 6.84
C CYS A 63 2.40 5.12 7.91
N VAL A 64 3.70 4.89 8.10
CA VAL A 64 4.54 5.65 9.05
C VAL A 64 4.61 7.11 8.62
N VAL A 65 4.85 7.39 7.33
CA VAL A 65 4.80 8.75 6.78
C VAL A 65 3.44 9.40 7.08
N TYR A 66 2.35 8.67 6.88
CA TYR A 66 1.02 9.18 7.20
C TYR A 66 0.87 9.50 8.70
N PHE A 67 1.17 8.55 9.60
CA PHE A 67 0.91 8.72 11.04
C PHE A 67 1.88 9.66 11.76
N GLU A 68 3.12 9.79 11.29
CA GLU A 68 4.14 10.62 11.91
C GLU A 68 4.24 12.01 11.27
N LEU A 69 3.96 12.14 9.97
CA LEU A 69 4.14 13.39 9.24
C LEU A 69 2.82 14.03 8.80
N VAL A 70 1.89 13.25 8.25
CA VAL A 70 0.66 13.82 7.67
C VAL A 70 -0.40 14.06 8.76
N GLN A 71 -0.80 13.01 9.49
CA GLN A 71 -1.87 13.06 10.47
C GLN A 71 -1.65 14.13 11.57
N PRO A 72 -0.44 14.36 12.11
CA PRO A 72 -0.24 15.40 13.12
C PRO A 72 -0.49 16.83 12.60
N ARG A 73 -0.36 17.05 11.28
CA ARG A 73 -0.55 18.36 10.62
C ARG A 73 -2.01 18.61 10.22
N PHE A 74 -2.72 17.56 9.78
CA PHE A 74 -4.09 17.66 9.26
C PHE A 74 -5.18 17.14 10.20
N GLY A 75 -4.78 16.56 11.32
CA GLY A 75 -5.69 15.92 12.28
C GLY A 75 -6.15 14.53 11.86
N GLU A 76 -6.71 13.82 12.84
CA GLU A 76 -7.28 12.48 12.66
C GLU A 76 -8.61 12.54 11.90
N GLY A 77 -8.72 11.80 10.82
CA GLY A 77 -9.96 11.59 10.07
C GLY A 77 -10.93 10.63 10.77
N PRO A 78 -12.05 10.29 10.12
CA PRO A 78 -12.97 9.27 10.61
C PRO A 78 -12.25 7.93 10.79
N LEU A 79 -12.51 7.26 11.92
CA LEU A 79 -12.02 5.92 12.17
C LEU A 79 -12.92 4.90 11.46
N GLU A 80 -12.30 3.90 10.84
CA GLU A 80 -12.97 2.77 10.20
C GLU A 80 -12.37 1.45 10.67
N ASP A 81 -13.06 0.34 10.39
CA ASP A 81 -12.55 -1.01 10.65
C ASP A 81 -11.28 -1.25 9.82
N SER A 82 -10.25 -1.81 10.44
CA SER A 82 -8.98 -2.11 9.79
C SER A 82 -9.01 -3.33 8.86
N ARG A 83 -10.01 -4.21 8.98
CA ARG A 83 -10.09 -5.47 8.23
C ARG A 83 -10.22 -5.27 6.72
N PRO A 84 -11.11 -4.40 6.19
CA PRO A 84 -11.22 -4.18 4.75
C PRO A 84 -9.92 -3.62 4.13
N PRO A 85 -9.26 -2.60 4.71
CA PRO A 85 -7.96 -2.14 4.20
C PRO A 85 -6.85 -3.20 4.23
N ARG A 86 -6.83 -4.09 5.23
CA ARG A 86 -5.88 -5.21 5.27
C ARG A 86 -6.15 -6.20 4.14
N PHE A 87 -7.41 -6.49 3.85
CA PHE A 87 -7.77 -7.33 2.71
C PHE A 87 -7.36 -6.67 1.39
N ALA A 88 -7.60 -5.37 1.21
CA ALA A 88 -7.14 -4.64 0.03
C ALA A 88 -5.62 -4.70 -0.16
N ASN A 89 -4.84 -4.53 0.92
CA ASN A 89 -3.38 -4.68 0.87
C ASN A 89 -2.95 -6.10 0.48
N LEU A 90 -3.68 -7.13 0.90
CA LEU A 90 -3.42 -8.52 0.49
C LEU A 90 -3.64 -8.70 -1.02
N VAL A 91 -4.77 -8.20 -1.54
CA VAL A 91 -5.06 -8.23 -2.98
C VAL A 91 -3.98 -7.49 -3.76
N GLY A 92 -3.59 -6.29 -3.31
CA GLY A 92 -2.50 -5.52 -3.91
C GLY A 92 -1.18 -6.29 -3.93
N ALA A 93 -0.82 -6.97 -2.83
CA ALA A 93 0.39 -7.79 -2.76
C ALA A 93 0.36 -8.96 -3.75
N VAL A 94 -0.78 -9.63 -3.91
CA VAL A 94 -0.95 -10.73 -4.87
C VAL A 94 -0.77 -10.23 -6.30
N PHE A 95 -1.43 -9.14 -6.67
CA PHE A 95 -1.36 -8.60 -8.03
C PHE A 95 0.05 -8.09 -8.37
N LEU A 96 0.66 -7.31 -7.47
CA LEU A 96 2.02 -6.80 -7.69
C LEU A 96 3.06 -7.92 -7.68
N GLY A 97 2.89 -8.93 -6.83
CA GLY A 97 3.73 -10.13 -6.83
C GLY A 97 3.62 -10.91 -8.15
N ALA A 98 2.38 -11.15 -8.62
CA ALA A 98 2.13 -11.80 -9.90
C ALA A 98 2.67 -10.98 -11.09
N ALA A 99 2.54 -9.64 -11.04
CA ALA A 99 3.13 -8.75 -12.03
C ALA A 99 4.65 -8.89 -12.08
N THR A 100 5.29 -8.88 -10.91
CA THR A 100 6.75 -9.03 -10.77
C THR A 100 7.24 -10.36 -11.32
N VAL A 101 6.58 -11.47 -10.98
CA VAL A 101 6.91 -12.80 -11.52
C VAL A 101 6.72 -12.82 -13.04
N SER A 102 5.63 -12.22 -13.55
CA SER A 102 5.35 -12.16 -14.99
C SER A 102 6.48 -11.44 -15.76
N TYR A 103 6.96 -10.30 -15.25
CA TYR A 103 8.14 -9.63 -15.79
C TYR A 103 9.41 -10.48 -15.69
N ALA A 104 9.64 -11.14 -14.54
CA ALA A 104 10.84 -11.96 -14.33
C ALA A 104 10.93 -13.18 -15.26
N VAL A 105 9.78 -13.73 -15.69
CA VAL A 105 9.72 -14.88 -16.61
C VAL A 105 9.48 -14.48 -18.07
N GLY A 106 9.52 -13.18 -18.40
CA GLY A 106 9.45 -12.66 -19.77
C GLY A 106 8.04 -12.49 -20.35
N VAL A 107 6.99 -12.59 -19.53
CA VAL A 107 5.59 -12.33 -19.93
C VAL A 107 5.22 -10.88 -19.61
N GLU A 108 5.91 -9.95 -20.25
CA GLU A 108 5.90 -8.52 -19.89
C GLU A 108 4.52 -7.86 -20.03
N THR A 109 3.72 -8.23 -21.04
CA THR A 109 2.37 -7.70 -21.24
C THR A 109 1.46 -8.03 -20.07
N LEU A 110 1.52 -9.26 -19.54
CA LEU A 110 0.79 -9.65 -18.34
C LEU A 110 1.29 -8.88 -17.11
N GLY A 111 2.61 -8.70 -16.99
CA GLY A 111 3.21 -7.88 -15.94
C GLY A 111 2.68 -6.45 -15.94
N ALA A 112 2.66 -5.80 -17.11
CA ALA A 112 2.16 -4.45 -17.30
C ALA A 112 0.68 -4.32 -16.97
N VAL A 113 -0.15 -5.28 -17.41
CA VAL A 113 -1.59 -5.30 -17.12
C VAL A 113 -1.85 -5.45 -15.63
N LEU A 114 -1.19 -6.40 -14.96
CA LEU A 114 -1.37 -6.63 -13.53
C LEU A 114 -0.92 -5.42 -12.69
N GLY A 115 0.24 -4.83 -13.01
CA GLY A 115 0.71 -3.60 -12.36
C GLY A 115 -0.20 -2.39 -12.65
N GLY A 116 -0.72 -2.30 -13.88
CA GLY A 116 -1.65 -1.26 -14.30
C GLY A 116 -3.02 -1.35 -13.63
N LEU A 117 -3.53 -2.56 -13.37
CA LEU A 117 -4.77 -2.76 -12.61
C LEU A 117 -4.66 -2.19 -11.20
N VAL A 118 -3.54 -2.44 -10.52
CA VAL A 118 -3.29 -1.89 -9.17
C VAL A 118 -3.18 -0.37 -9.20
N ALA A 119 -2.59 0.19 -10.27
CA ALA A 119 -2.50 1.63 -10.47
C ALA A 119 -3.86 2.32 -10.71
N ALA A 120 -4.87 1.60 -11.21
CA ALA A 120 -6.18 2.13 -11.57
C ALA A 120 -7.24 2.03 -10.45
N LEU A 121 -6.90 1.41 -9.32
CA LEU A 121 -7.77 1.19 -8.15
C LEU A 121 -7.58 2.28 -7.08
#